data_AF-A0A5C5BAN8-F1
#
_entry.id   AF-A0A5C5BAN8-F1
#
_cell.length_a   1.000
_cell.length_b   1.000
_cell.length_c   1.000
_cell.angle_alpha   90.00
_cell.angle_beta   90.00
_cell.angle_gamma   90.00
#
_symmetry.space_group_name_H-M   'P 1'
#
loop_
_entity.id
_entity.type
_entity.pdbx_description
1 polymer ?
#
loop_
_entity_poly.entity_id
_entity_poly.type
_entity_poly.pdbx_seq_one_letter_code
_entity_poly.pdbx_strand_id
1 'polypeptide(L)'
;MTAIDTATPLILASQPDNDTIDAAPMAASLVAQGYTIAGRYLVNAPGGTLDKRMRVDELAMVSAAGMGVVPFFQTTGSASSYFTRARGLTDGATAIEAARALGFGNSTIIYFAVDFDATDDQIASNVVPYFEGVRDALAGSEFRLGAYGTRNVCTTLSDLALATASYVAGLSSGWSGNLGFPLPRDWAFNQIQETTASVSNGTGIVSLGLDRVASSGRSDGARVSQAFTRSLARLQALANSWSASTGQDPSALMSYPFRQGRYEGLNWGLLAGPVDDSFVDDARAQMVEPGSWPLALRYDDPGGSKAAYSPHLMATLGALVHQGMPPLPGVVTLADVGGWLGDLWTATGEYLRQSRENGLPQTYQAAYDWAFTRIGQAPGSAPGLAASFDRLDLHQDLDAFNARGRQVDTGSDVAAAVAWALQTVNVNGLAWRYEAFIVRRFGSSTITMSNAMSMALTLSPDTPENLALSAARMELIREGADRDYSYSDLTEGEARGIGHGLSAIIASRAGRNPVP
;
A
#
# COMPACT_ATOMS: atom_id res chain seq x y z
N MET A 1 -37.46 -23.56 -5.89
CA MET A 1 -36.22 -24.20 -6.37
C MET A 1 -35.74 -23.38 -7.56
N THR A 2 -35.04 -22.29 -7.32
CA THR A 2 -34.32 -21.56 -8.37
C THR A 2 -33.09 -22.40 -8.70
N ALA A 3 -32.91 -22.71 -9.97
CA ALA A 3 -31.82 -23.55 -10.45
C ALA A 3 -30.47 -23.01 -9.92
N ILE A 4 -29.69 -23.88 -9.30
CA ILE A 4 -28.28 -23.61 -9.01
C ILE A 4 -27.60 -23.64 -10.38
N ASP A 5 -27.28 -22.45 -10.89
CA ASP A 5 -26.58 -22.30 -12.16
C ASP A 5 -25.22 -23.00 -12.07
N THR A 6 -24.94 -23.83 -13.07
CA THR A 6 -23.69 -24.58 -13.24
C THR A 6 -22.46 -23.68 -13.44
N ALA A 7 -22.64 -22.36 -13.55
CA ALA A 7 -21.60 -21.33 -13.54
C ALA A 7 -21.08 -20.97 -12.13
N THR A 8 -20.89 -21.98 -11.29
CA THR A 8 -20.49 -21.81 -9.88
C THR A 8 -19.04 -21.33 -9.76
N PRO A 9 -18.72 -20.20 -9.08
CA PRO A 9 -17.34 -19.84 -8.81
C PRO A 9 -16.74 -20.86 -7.85
N LEU A 10 -15.81 -21.65 -8.37
CA LEU A 10 -15.07 -22.62 -7.60
C LEU A 10 -14.03 -21.88 -6.74
N ILE A 11 -13.98 -22.17 -5.44
CA ILE A 11 -13.14 -21.45 -4.48
C ILE A 11 -12.07 -22.41 -3.96
N LEU A 12 -10.82 -22.05 -4.18
CA LEU A 12 -9.72 -22.75 -3.52
C LEU A 12 -9.89 -22.62 -1.99
N ALA A 13 -9.96 -23.73 -1.28
CA ALA A 13 -9.94 -23.80 0.18
C ALA A 13 -9.08 -25.00 0.58
N SER A 14 -8.18 -24.75 1.54
CA SER A 14 -6.92 -25.49 1.64
C SER A 14 -6.99 -26.80 2.43
N GLN A 15 -6.59 -27.89 1.79
CA GLN A 15 -5.88 -29.00 2.39
C GLN A 15 -4.39 -28.63 2.66
N PRO A 16 -3.72 -29.34 3.59
CA PRO A 16 -2.41 -28.97 4.16
C PRO A 16 -1.22 -28.76 3.22
N ASP A 17 -1.16 -29.44 2.06
CA ASP A 17 0.12 -29.68 1.40
C ASP A 17 0.17 -29.31 -0.10
N ASN A 18 -0.93 -28.87 -0.74
CA ASN A 18 -0.92 -28.67 -2.20
C ASN A 18 -1.99 -27.69 -2.74
N ASP A 19 -2.23 -26.61 -2.00
CA ASP A 19 -3.39 -25.73 -2.19
C ASP A 19 -2.99 -24.25 -2.22
N THR A 20 -1.72 -23.97 -2.51
CA THR A 20 -1.18 -22.60 -2.61
C THR A 20 -0.93 -22.29 -4.08
N ILE A 21 -1.32 -21.10 -4.53
CA ILE A 21 -1.03 -20.63 -5.89
C ILE A 21 0.35 -19.99 -5.85
N ASP A 22 1.39 -20.73 -6.24
CA ASP A 22 2.79 -20.33 -6.12
C ASP A 22 3.43 -19.83 -7.44
N ALA A 23 2.71 -19.94 -8.55
CA ALA A 23 3.16 -19.47 -9.86
C ALA A 23 2.01 -18.87 -10.69
N ALA A 24 2.29 -17.79 -11.43
CA ALA A 24 1.30 -17.11 -12.27
C ALA A 24 0.59 -18.04 -13.29
N PRO A 25 1.27 -19.03 -13.92
CA PRO A 25 0.60 -20.01 -14.77
C PRO A 25 -0.47 -20.84 -14.07
N MET A 26 -0.39 -21.04 -12.75
CA MET A 26 -1.41 -21.77 -12.00
C MET A 26 -2.71 -20.96 -11.94
N ALA A 27 -2.61 -19.68 -11.57
CA ALA A 27 -3.76 -18.77 -11.53
C ALA A 27 -4.42 -18.65 -12.91
N ALA A 28 -3.62 -18.52 -13.98
CA ALA A 28 -4.12 -18.52 -15.35
C ALA A 28 -4.82 -19.84 -15.73
N SER A 29 -4.25 -20.98 -15.31
CA SER A 29 -4.85 -22.31 -15.54
C SER A 29 -6.20 -22.46 -14.83
N LEU A 30 -6.32 -21.94 -13.61
CA LEU A 30 -7.57 -21.89 -12.85
C LEU A 30 -8.60 -21.00 -13.56
N VAL A 31 -8.23 -19.80 -13.99
CA VAL A 31 -9.15 -18.91 -14.74
C VAL A 31 -9.62 -19.55 -16.05
N ALA A 32 -8.73 -20.21 -16.79
CA ALA A 32 -9.08 -20.94 -18.00
C ALA A 32 -10.06 -22.10 -17.76
N GLN A 33 -10.08 -22.65 -16.54
CA GLN A 33 -11.02 -23.68 -16.10
C GLN A 33 -12.29 -23.11 -15.47
N GLY A 34 -12.47 -21.78 -15.45
CA GLY A 34 -13.67 -21.10 -14.94
C GLY A 34 -13.64 -20.72 -13.46
N TYR A 35 -12.49 -20.84 -12.80
CA TYR A 35 -12.33 -20.41 -11.40
C TYR A 35 -12.13 -18.89 -11.35
N THR A 36 -13.01 -18.18 -10.64
CA THR A 36 -13.00 -16.71 -10.60
C THR A 36 -12.79 -16.14 -9.19
N ILE A 37 -12.76 -16.97 -8.15
CA ILE A 37 -12.60 -16.55 -6.75
C ILE A 37 -11.65 -17.53 -6.02
N ALA A 38 -10.75 -17.04 -5.18
CA ALA A 38 -9.89 -17.85 -4.32
C ALA A 38 -10.14 -17.55 -2.83
N GLY A 39 -10.35 -18.58 -2.02
CA GLY A 39 -10.55 -18.46 -0.58
C GLY A 39 -9.23 -18.69 0.14
N ARG A 40 -8.74 -17.72 0.92
CA ARG A 40 -7.39 -17.79 1.46
C ARG A 40 -7.28 -17.28 2.88
N TYR A 41 -6.45 -17.93 3.69
CA TYR A 41 -6.30 -17.61 5.12
C TYR A 41 -5.42 -16.39 5.34
N LEU A 42 -5.84 -15.50 6.23
CA LEU A 42 -5.07 -14.33 6.64
C LEU A 42 -3.89 -14.68 7.55
N VAL A 43 -3.98 -15.78 8.30
CA VAL A 43 -3.04 -16.15 9.36
C VAL A 43 -2.81 -17.67 9.43
N ASN A 44 -1.70 -18.06 10.06
CA ASN A 44 -1.47 -19.45 10.48
C ASN A 44 -1.98 -19.68 11.90
N ALA A 45 -2.36 -20.92 12.21
CA ALA A 45 -2.67 -21.31 13.59
C ALA A 45 -1.40 -21.28 14.46
N PRO A 46 -1.43 -20.63 15.64
CA PRO A 46 -0.28 -20.64 16.56
C PRO A 46 0.13 -22.06 16.93
N GLY A 47 1.42 -22.39 16.76
CA GLY A 47 1.95 -23.73 17.04
C GLY A 47 1.57 -24.80 16.02
N GLY A 48 0.89 -24.43 14.92
CA GLY A 48 0.65 -25.32 13.80
C GLY A 48 1.92 -25.58 12.98
N THR A 49 1.97 -26.73 12.31
CA THR A 49 3.09 -27.12 11.44
C THR A 49 2.89 -26.75 9.97
N LEU A 50 1.72 -26.19 9.63
CA LEU A 50 1.31 -25.90 8.26
C LEU A 50 1.30 -24.39 7.99
N ASP A 51 1.82 -23.99 6.83
CA ASP A 51 1.74 -22.61 6.33
C ASP A 51 0.54 -22.46 5.40
N LYS A 52 -0.62 -22.13 5.99
CA LYS A 52 -1.89 -21.90 5.28
C LYS A 52 -2.07 -20.42 4.91
N ARG A 53 -1.25 -19.55 5.47
CA ARG A 53 -1.35 -18.10 5.32
C ARG A 53 -1.12 -17.72 3.86
N MET A 54 -2.02 -16.90 3.34
CA MET A 54 -1.85 -16.26 2.05
C MET A 54 -0.61 -15.38 2.04
N ARG A 55 0.17 -15.52 0.97
CA ARG A 55 1.33 -14.69 0.74
C ARG A 55 0.98 -13.50 -0.16
N VAL A 56 1.75 -12.43 -0.05
CA VAL A 56 1.55 -11.23 -0.89
C VAL A 56 1.78 -11.53 -2.37
N ASP A 57 2.78 -12.38 -2.68
CA ASP A 57 3.06 -12.84 -4.05
C ASP A 57 1.91 -13.71 -4.60
N GLU A 58 1.37 -14.63 -3.78
CA GLU A 58 0.18 -15.41 -4.12
C GLU A 58 -1.01 -14.49 -4.47
N LEU A 59 -1.30 -13.52 -3.60
CA LEU A 59 -2.38 -12.55 -3.81
C LEU A 59 -2.17 -11.69 -5.07
N ALA A 60 -0.92 -11.36 -5.39
CA ALA A 60 -0.56 -10.68 -6.63
C ALA A 60 -0.87 -11.54 -7.85
N MET A 61 -0.48 -12.81 -7.84
CA MET A 61 -0.72 -13.74 -8.96
C MET A 61 -2.21 -14.00 -9.18
N VAL A 62 -2.97 -14.25 -8.11
CA VAL A 62 -4.42 -14.50 -8.15
C VAL A 62 -5.17 -13.26 -8.67
N SER A 63 -4.82 -12.08 -8.16
CA SER A 63 -5.46 -10.83 -8.59
C SER A 63 -5.07 -10.42 -10.01
N ALA A 64 -3.84 -10.71 -10.45
CA ALA A 64 -3.37 -10.45 -11.82
C ALA A 64 -4.10 -11.33 -12.84
N ALA A 65 -4.46 -12.56 -12.46
CA ALA A 65 -5.30 -13.43 -13.27
C ALA A 65 -6.78 -12.96 -13.31
N GLY A 66 -7.15 -11.94 -12.55
CA GLY A 66 -8.51 -11.39 -12.53
C GLY A 66 -9.46 -12.10 -11.56
N MET A 67 -8.95 -12.96 -10.69
CA MET A 67 -9.75 -13.61 -9.65
C MET A 67 -10.03 -12.66 -8.49
N GLY A 68 -11.19 -12.80 -7.83
CA GLY A 68 -11.46 -12.20 -6.52
C GLY A 68 -10.89 -13.05 -5.40
N VAL A 69 -10.69 -12.45 -4.22
CA VAL A 69 -10.14 -13.17 -3.05
C VAL A 69 -11.03 -13.02 -1.84
N VAL A 70 -11.37 -14.14 -1.20
CA VAL A 70 -12.15 -14.19 0.04
C VAL A 70 -11.19 -14.44 1.20
N PRO A 71 -10.92 -13.44 2.06
CA PRO A 71 -10.04 -13.61 3.20
C PRO A 71 -10.74 -14.34 4.36
N PHE A 72 -10.13 -15.42 4.83
CA PHE A 72 -10.56 -16.17 6.00
C PHE A 72 -9.69 -15.90 7.22
N PHE A 73 -10.32 -15.80 8.39
CA PHE A 73 -9.64 -15.87 9.66
C PHE A 73 -10.01 -17.18 10.36
N GLN A 74 -9.03 -18.10 10.45
CA GLN A 74 -9.16 -19.36 11.16
C GLN A 74 -7.81 -19.73 11.78
N THR A 75 -7.82 -20.09 13.07
CA THR A 75 -6.66 -20.67 13.74
C THR A 75 -6.98 -22.10 14.19
N THR A 76 -7.52 -22.31 15.40
CA THR A 76 -8.00 -23.62 15.85
C THR A 76 -9.49 -23.77 15.57
N GLY A 77 -10.34 -22.84 16.02
CA GLY A 77 -11.76 -22.69 15.61
C GLY A 77 -12.69 -23.90 15.77
N SER A 78 -12.21 -25.01 16.34
CA SER A 78 -12.82 -26.35 16.25
C SER A 78 -13.48 -26.83 17.55
N ALA A 79 -13.63 -25.94 18.54
CA ALA A 79 -14.31 -26.24 19.80
C ALA A 79 -14.94 -24.98 20.40
N SER A 80 -16.07 -25.14 21.09
CA SER A 80 -16.81 -24.04 21.72
C SER A 80 -15.98 -23.22 22.71
N SER A 81 -15.02 -23.83 23.42
CA SER A 81 -14.13 -23.17 24.38
C SER A 81 -13.20 -22.12 23.75
N TYR A 82 -12.98 -22.18 22.44
CA TYR A 82 -12.27 -21.13 21.69
C TYR A 82 -13.07 -19.83 21.68
N PHE A 83 -14.39 -19.92 21.49
CA PHE A 83 -15.25 -18.80 21.21
C PHE A 83 -15.62 -18.07 22.51
N THR A 84 -14.91 -16.97 22.76
CA THR A 84 -15.17 -16.02 23.86
C THR A 84 -15.10 -14.60 23.33
N ARG A 85 -15.79 -13.67 23.98
CA ARG A 85 -15.77 -12.25 23.60
C ARG A 85 -14.36 -11.64 23.61
N ALA A 86 -13.56 -11.95 24.63
CA ALA A 86 -12.19 -11.47 24.73
C ALA A 86 -11.33 -11.96 23.56
N ARG A 87 -11.49 -13.23 23.18
CA ARG A 87 -10.81 -13.77 21.99
C ARG A 87 -11.30 -13.11 20.71
N GLY A 88 -12.60 -12.84 20.57
CA GLY A 88 -13.14 -12.12 19.41
C GLY A 88 -12.49 -10.76 19.20
N LEU A 89 -12.22 -10.02 20.28
CA LEU A 89 -11.49 -8.74 20.20
C LEU A 89 -10.05 -8.93 19.67
N THR A 90 -9.32 -9.90 20.23
CA THR A 90 -7.94 -10.18 19.82
C THR A 90 -7.86 -10.68 18.37
N ASP A 91 -8.68 -11.67 18.02
CA ASP A 91 -8.74 -12.24 16.68
C ASP A 91 -9.16 -11.18 15.65
N GLY A 92 -10.13 -10.32 15.99
CA GLY A 92 -10.54 -9.20 15.15
C GLY A 92 -9.40 -8.23 14.87
N ALA A 93 -8.64 -7.84 15.90
CA ALA A 93 -7.46 -6.98 15.73
C ALA A 93 -6.37 -7.65 14.88
N THR A 94 -6.07 -8.93 15.12
CA THR A 94 -5.11 -9.69 14.30
C THR A 94 -5.57 -9.80 12.85
N ALA A 95 -6.87 -10.00 12.60
CA ALA A 95 -7.42 -10.06 11.25
C ALA A 95 -7.29 -8.72 10.52
N ILE A 96 -7.54 -7.60 11.19
CA ILE A 96 -7.35 -6.25 10.64
C ILE A 96 -5.89 -6.06 10.21
N GLU A 97 -4.95 -6.36 11.11
CA GLU A 97 -3.52 -6.23 10.84
C GLU A 97 -3.10 -7.09 9.63
N ALA A 98 -3.52 -8.36 9.61
CA ALA A 98 -3.20 -9.27 8.50
C ALA A 98 -3.85 -8.85 7.17
N ALA A 99 -5.10 -8.38 7.19
CA ALA A 99 -5.81 -7.96 5.99
C ALA A 99 -5.24 -6.64 5.41
N ARG A 100 -4.90 -5.67 6.27
CA ARG A 100 -4.15 -4.47 5.87
C ARG A 100 -2.80 -4.84 5.29
N ALA A 101 -2.10 -5.78 5.92
CA ALA A 101 -0.81 -6.21 5.45
C ALA A 101 -0.87 -6.82 4.05
N LEU A 102 -1.97 -7.51 3.72
CA LEU A 102 -2.22 -8.06 2.40
C LEU A 102 -2.82 -7.05 1.40
N GLY A 103 -3.05 -5.80 1.82
CA GLY A 103 -3.55 -4.72 0.97
C GLY A 103 -5.04 -4.80 0.65
N PHE A 104 -5.84 -5.52 1.44
CA PHE A 104 -7.28 -5.54 1.24
C PHE A 104 -7.88 -4.15 1.47
N GLY A 105 -8.66 -3.68 0.49
CA GLY A 105 -9.25 -2.34 0.52
C GLY A 105 -10.57 -2.27 1.30
N ASN A 106 -11.14 -1.06 1.34
CA ASN A 106 -12.38 -0.77 2.05
C ASN A 106 -13.53 -1.71 1.69
N SER A 107 -14.36 -2.01 2.68
CA SER A 107 -15.54 -2.88 2.58
C SER A 107 -15.26 -4.35 2.25
N THR A 108 -13.99 -4.78 2.27
CA THR A 108 -13.62 -6.20 2.20
C THR A 108 -14.24 -6.96 3.36
N ILE A 109 -14.93 -8.07 3.07
CA ILE A 109 -15.52 -8.94 4.07
C ILE A 109 -14.48 -9.98 4.50
N ILE A 110 -14.16 -10.02 5.80
CA ILE A 110 -13.32 -11.06 6.40
C ILE A 110 -14.24 -12.11 7.03
N TYR A 111 -14.09 -13.37 6.63
CA TYR A 111 -14.90 -14.48 7.14
C TYR A 111 -14.21 -15.16 8.32
N PHE A 112 -14.80 -15.04 9.50
CA PHE A 112 -14.30 -15.69 10.73
C PHE A 112 -14.91 -17.08 10.86
N ALA A 113 -14.07 -18.09 11.07
CA ALA A 113 -14.48 -19.49 11.01
C ALA A 113 -14.96 -20.06 12.35
N VAL A 114 -16.17 -20.64 12.32
CA VAL A 114 -16.71 -21.57 13.31
C VAL A 114 -16.68 -22.96 12.71
N ASP A 115 -15.57 -23.67 12.89
CA ASP A 115 -15.26 -24.91 12.18
C ASP A 115 -15.51 -26.15 13.06
N PHE A 116 -16.71 -26.22 13.63
CA PHE A 116 -17.22 -27.40 14.32
C PHE A 116 -18.76 -27.40 14.35
N ASP A 117 -19.36 -28.55 14.69
CA ASP A 117 -20.81 -28.71 14.79
C ASP A 117 -21.35 -28.10 16.10
N ALA A 118 -21.54 -26.77 16.10
CA ALA A 118 -22.02 -26.03 17.26
C ALA A 118 -23.53 -26.25 17.50
N THR A 119 -23.89 -26.64 18.72
CA THR A 119 -25.30 -26.69 19.15
C THR A 119 -25.86 -25.29 19.37
N ASP A 120 -27.18 -25.13 19.35
CA ASP A 120 -27.82 -23.83 19.58
C ASP A 120 -27.42 -23.21 20.93
N ASP A 121 -27.25 -24.03 21.98
CA ASP A 121 -26.73 -23.58 23.28
C ASP A 121 -25.32 -23.02 23.16
N GLN A 122 -24.41 -23.72 22.46
CA GLN A 122 -23.04 -23.26 22.25
C GLN A 122 -22.98 -22.02 21.35
N ILE A 123 -23.89 -21.91 20.38
CA ILE A 123 -24.00 -20.71 19.54
C ILE A 123 -24.34 -19.51 20.44
N ALA A 124 -25.38 -19.64 21.27
CA ALA A 124 -25.80 -18.59 22.18
C ALA A 124 -24.75 -18.25 23.23
N SER A 125 -24.12 -19.24 23.88
CA SER A 125 -23.22 -19.02 25.00
C SER A 125 -21.78 -18.67 24.61
N ASN A 126 -21.33 -19.04 23.41
CA ASN A 126 -19.92 -18.91 23.00
C ASN A 126 -19.75 -18.17 21.68
N VAL A 127 -20.41 -18.62 20.61
CA VAL A 127 -20.21 -18.06 19.26
C VAL A 127 -20.72 -16.62 19.17
N VAL A 128 -21.92 -16.33 19.68
CA VAL A 128 -22.49 -14.97 19.68
C VAL A 128 -21.58 -13.98 20.44
N PRO A 129 -21.16 -14.24 21.70
CA PRO A 129 -20.22 -13.37 22.39
C PRO A 129 -18.90 -13.15 21.65
N TYR A 130 -18.36 -14.19 21.00
CA TYR A 130 -17.16 -14.07 20.18
C TYR A 130 -17.37 -13.10 19.01
N PHE A 131 -18.43 -13.27 18.23
CA PHE A 131 -18.72 -12.40 17.09
C PHE A 131 -19.04 -10.95 17.49
N GLU A 132 -19.63 -10.72 18.66
CA GLU A 132 -19.74 -9.37 19.20
C GLU A 132 -18.37 -8.75 19.49
N GLY A 133 -17.42 -9.52 20.04
CA GLY A 133 -16.05 -9.09 20.24
C GLY A 133 -15.34 -8.76 18.92
N VAL A 134 -15.51 -9.60 17.89
CA VAL A 134 -14.96 -9.35 16.55
C VAL A 134 -15.57 -8.10 15.94
N ARG A 135 -16.90 -7.93 16.01
CA ARG A 135 -17.60 -6.74 15.51
C ARG A 135 -17.05 -5.47 16.17
N ASP A 136 -16.85 -5.50 17.48
CA ASP A 136 -16.35 -4.35 18.23
C ASP A 136 -14.88 -4.05 17.90
N ALA A 137 -14.04 -5.06 17.64
CA ALA A 137 -12.68 -4.85 17.14
C ALA A 137 -12.66 -4.28 15.71
N LEU A 138 -13.58 -4.72 14.85
CA LEU A 138 -13.74 -4.20 13.48
C LEU A 138 -14.38 -2.82 13.44
N ALA A 139 -15.02 -2.37 14.52
CA ALA A 139 -15.65 -1.07 14.61
C ALA A 139 -14.61 0.05 14.45
N GLY A 140 -14.71 0.82 13.37
CA GLY A 140 -13.72 1.85 13.02
C GLY A 140 -12.60 1.37 12.09
N SER A 141 -12.59 0.10 11.72
CA SER A 141 -11.81 -0.40 10.58
C SER A 141 -12.59 -0.29 9.26
N GLU A 142 -11.87 -0.49 8.17
CA GLU A 142 -12.39 -0.52 6.81
C GLU A 142 -13.02 -1.87 6.41
N PHE A 143 -12.90 -2.89 7.26
CA PHE A 143 -13.34 -4.25 6.97
C PHE A 143 -14.74 -4.55 7.51
N ARG A 144 -15.43 -5.48 6.84
CA ARG A 144 -16.75 -5.96 7.24
C ARG A 144 -16.66 -7.38 7.79
N LEU A 145 -17.50 -7.67 8.76
CA LEU A 145 -17.58 -8.97 9.40
C LEU A 145 -18.40 -9.95 8.55
N GLY A 146 -17.81 -11.09 8.20
CA GLY A 146 -18.49 -12.26 7.64
C GLY A 146 -18.33 -13.47 8.56
N ALA A 147 -19.27 -14.42 8.46
CA ALA A 147 -19.24 -15.66 9.24
C ALA A 147 -19.03 -16.87 8.33
N TYR A 148 -18.11 -17.76 8.72
CA TYR A 148 -18.03 -19.12 8.19
C TYR A 148 -18.53 -20.11 9.24
N GLY A 149 -19.42 -21.02 8.87
CA GLY A 149 -19.95 -22.04 9.77
C GLY A 149 -21.16 -22.80 9.21
N THR A 150 -21.77 -23.64 10.04
CA THR A 150 -23.02 -24.34 9.71
C THR A 150 -24.18 -23.38 9.43
N ARG A 151 -25.24 -23.88 8.80
CA ARG A 151 -26.44 -23.08 8.50
C ARG A 151 -27.07 -22.44 9.75
N ASN A 152 -27.17 -23.14 10.88
CA ASN A 152 -27.71 -22.57 12.12
C ASN A 152 -26.79 -21.48 12.73
N VAL A 153 -25.47 -21.65 12.70
CA VAL A 153 -24.49 -20.63 13.11
C VAL A 153 -24.66 -19.37 12.25
N CYS A 154 -24.57 -19.51 10.93
CA CYS A 154 -24.67 -18.39 10.01
C CYS A 154 -26.03 -17.69 10.09
N THR A 155 -27.13 -18.45 10.20
CA THR A 155 -28.48 -17.88 10.34
C THR A 155 -28.59 -17.06 11.62
N THR A 156 -28.12 -17.59 12.75
CA THR A 156 -28.18 -16.89 14.04
C THR A 156 -27.38 -15.59 14.01
N LEU A 157 -26.15 -15.62 13.48
CA LEU A 157 -25.30 -14.43 13.40
C LEU A 157 -25.85 -13.38 12.42
N SER A 158 -26.50 -13.83 11.34
CA SER A 158 -27.19 -12.95 10.39
C SER A 158 -28.42 -12.29 11.00
N ASP A 159 -29.28 -13.05 11.68
CA ASP A 159 -30.51 -12.56 12.29
C ASP A 159 -30.23 -11.56 13.43
N LEU A 160 -29.08 -11.70 14.11
CA LEU A 160 -28.58 -10.75 15.10
C LEU A 160 -27.82 -9.55 14.50
N ALA A 161 -27.69 -9.48 13.17
CA ALA A 161 -26.92 -8.48 12.45
C ALA A 161 -25.44 -8.38 12.91
N LEU A 162 -24.85 -9.49 13.37
CA LEU A 162 -23.44 -9.56 13.73
C LEU A 162 -22.55 -9.77 12.52
N ALA A 163 -23.00 -10.54 11.53
CA ALA A 163 -22.31 -10.74 10.26
C ALA A 163 -23.08 -10.08 9.11
N THR A 164 -22.33 -9.61 8.11
CA THR A 164 -22.87 -8.95 6.91
C THR A 164 -22.99 -9.89 5.70
N ALA A 165 -22.39 -11.08 5.80
CA ALA A 165 -22.46 -12.15 4.81
C ALA A 165 -22.08 -13.49 5.43
N SER A 166 -22.67 -14.57 4.89
CA SER A 166 -22.42 -15.93 5.35
C SER A 166 -21.69 -16.78 4.30
N TYR A 167 -20.67 -17.50 4.73
CA TYR A 167 -19.99 -18.57 4.00
C TYR A 167 -20.34 -19.90 4.66
N VAL A 168 -21.26 -20.65 4.08
CA VAL A 168 -21.81 -21.86 4.70
C VAL A 168 -20.86 -23.03 4.51
N ALA A 169 -20.53 -23.72 5.61
CA ALA A 169 -19.77 -24.96 5.67
C ALA A 169 -20.62 -26.16 5.23
N GLY A 170 -21.17 -26.12 4.01
CA GLY A 170 -22.11 -27.13 3.51
C GLY A 170 -21.46 -28.46 3.13
N LEU A 171 -20.12 -28.52 3.03
CA LEU A 171 -19.34 -29.74 2.84
C LEU A 171 -19.52 -30.69 4.03
N SER A 172 -19.63 -30.13 5.24
CA SER A 172 -19.88 -30.85 6.49
C SER A 172 -21.33 -31.33 6.59
N SER A 173 -21.76 -32.17 5.65
CA SER A 173 -23.13 -32.67 5.55
C SER A 173 -23.59 -33.52 6.74
N GLY A 174 -22.66 -34.06 7.53
CA GLY A 174 -22.93 -34.79 8.78
C GLY A 174 -23.09 -33.91 10.02
N TRP A 175 -22.83 -32.61 9.94
CA TRP A 175 -23.01 -31.68 11.07
C TRP A 175 -24.49 -31.35 11.26
N SER A 176 -24.99 -31.52 12.47
CA SER A 176 -26.39 -31.28 12.84
C SER A 176 -26.85 -29.87 12.49
N GLY A 177 -25.96 -28.88 12.59
CA GLY A 177 -26.24 -27.50 12.19
C GLY A 177 -26.52 -27.27 10.70
N ASN A 178 -26.27 -28.26 9.84
CA ASN A 178 -26.61 -28.26 8.41
C ASN A 178 -27.86 -29.10 8.09
N LEU A 179 -28.32 -29.94 9.02
CA LEU A 179 -29.47 -30.82 8.85
C LEU A 179 -30.76 -30.08 9.20
N GLY A 180 -31.66 -29.92 8.24
CA GLY A 180 -32.98 -29.33 8.48
C GLY A 180 -33.03 -27.80 8.50
N PHE A 181 -31.89 -27.11 8.44
CA PHE A 181 -31.83 -25.65 8.32
C PHE A 181 -31.76 -25.20 6.85
N PRO A 182 -32.49 -24.15 6.43
CA PRO A 182 -32.31 -23.54 5.11
C PRO A 182 -30.97 -22.79 5.04
N LEU A 183 -30.54 -22.41 3.83
CA LEU A 183 -29.42 -21.46 3.69
C LEU A 183 -29.79 -20.12 4.33
N PRO A 184 -28.87 -19.46 5.05
CA PRO A 184 -29.14 -18.19 5.74
C PRO A 184 -29.48 -17.09 4.74
N ARG A 185 -30.29 -16.12 5.14
CA ARG A 185 -30.77 -15.08 4.22
C ARG A 185 -29.68 -14.24 3.59
N ASP A 186 -28.49 -14.16 4.18
CA ASP A 186 -27.32 -13.42 3.71
C ASP A 186 -26.21 -14.30 3.13
N TRP A 187 -26.50 -15.58 2.82
CA TRP A 187 -25.49 -16.49 2.25
C TRP A 187 -24.88 -15.88 0.98
N ALA A 188 -23.56 -15.75 0.99
CA ALA A 188 -22.73 -15.35 -0.14
C ALA A 188 -22.14 -16.59 -0.81
N PHE A 189 -21.72 -17.55 0.01
CA PHE A 189 -21.04 -18.77 -0.41
C PHE A 189 -21.57 -19.98 0.34
N ASN A 190 -21.53 -21.16 -0.27
CA ASN A 190 -21.87 -22.44 0.34
C ASN A 190 -20.94 -23.52 -0.21
N GLN A 191 -19.98 -23.96 0.61
CA GLN A 191 -19.07 -25.06 0.29
C GLN A 191 -19.87 -26.35 0.12
N ILE A 192 -19.60 -27.12 -0.93
CA ILE A 192 -20.43 -28.30 -1.26
C ILE A 192 -19.64 -29.59 -1.52
N GLN A 193 -18.39 -29.51 -1.98
CA GLN A 193 -17.64 -30.71 -2.37
C GLN A 193 -16.13 -30.46 -2.45
N GLU A 194 -15.31 -31.37 -1.90
CA GLU A 194 -13.86 -31.42 -2.15
C GLU A 194 -13.57 -31.98 -3.56
N THR A 195 -12.61 -31.39 -4.26
CA THR A 195 -12.18 -31.81 -5.61
C THR A 195 -10.70 -31.50 -5.83
N THR A 196 -10.17 -31.88 -6.99
CA THR A 196 -8.85 -31.47 -7.46
C THR A 196 -8.93 -30.83 -8.84
N ALA A 197 -7.97 -29.94 -9.16
CA ALA A 197 -7.75 -29.45 -10.52
C ALA A 197 -6.32 -29.72 -10.98
N SER A 198 -6.14 -30.04 -12.26
CA SER A 198 -4.82 -30.07 -12.88
C SER A 198 -4.47 -28.67 -13.39
N VAL A 199 -3.40 -28.07 -12.88
CA VAL A 199 -2.96 -26.71 -13.20
C VAL A 199 -1.52 -26.71 -13.68
N SER A 200 -1.18 -25.82 -14.62
CA SER A 200 0.23 -25.64 -15.00
C SER A 200 0.95 -24.76 -14.01
N ASN A 201 2.17 -25.14 -13.62
CA ASN A 201 3.07 -24.29 -12.81
C ASN A 201 4.16 -23.60 -13.66
N GLY A 202 4.05 -23.69 -15.00
CA GLY A 202 5.04 -23.17 -15.93
C GLY A 202 6.17 -24.15 -16.30
N THR A 203 6.42 -25.19 -15.50
CA THR A 203 7.40 -26.25 -15.80
C THR A 203 6.77 -27.62 -16.01
N GLY A 204 5.51 -27.79 -15.61
CA GLY A 204 4.71 -29.00 -15.77
C GLY A 204 3.26 -28.80 -15.35
N ILE A 205 2.54 -29.90 -15.16
CA ILE A 205 1.17 -29.94 -14.63
C ILE A 205 1.23 -30.52 -13.21
N VAL A 206 0.58 -29.84 -12.27
CA VAL A 206 0.42 -30.30 -10.88
C VAL A 206 -1.07 -30.44 -10.55
N SER A 207 -1.41 -31.32 -9.62
CA SER A 207 -2.77 -31.44 -9.08
C SER A 207 -2.90 -30.50 -7.88
N LEU A 208 -3.97 -29.71 -7.81
CA LEU A 208 -4.25 -28.74 -6.74
C LEU A 208 -5.53 -29.16 -6.01
N GLY A 209 -5.52 -29.19 -4.67
CA GLY A 209 -6.71 -29.41 -3.83
C GLY A 209 -7.62 -28.19 -3.81
N LEU A 210 -8.95 -28.40 -3.93
CA LEU A 210 -9.93 -27.33 -4.11
C LEU A 210 -11.28 -27.69 -3.50
N ASP A 211 -12.05 -26.67 -3.10
CA ASP A 211 -13.45 -26.85 -2.75
C ASP A 211 -14.38 -26.25 -3.79
N ARG A 212 -15.34 -27.05 -4.23
CA ARG A 212 -16.45 -26.54 -4.99
C ARG A 212 -17.39 -25.81 -4.05
N VAL A 213 -17.66 -24.56 -4.35
CA VAL A 213 -18.44 -23.64 -3.51
C VAL A 213 -19.49 -22.95 -4.34
N ALA A 214 -20.77 -23.17 -4.02
CA ALA A 214 -21.86 -22.42 -4.61
C ALA A 214 -21.79 -20.95 -4.19
N SER A 215 -21.95 -20.02 -5.14
CA SER A 215 -22.10 -18.59 -4.84
C SER A 215 -23.54 -18.15 -5.10
N SER A 216 -24.02 -17.20 -4.29
CA SER A 216 -25.30 -16.53 -4.51
C SER A 216 -25.19 -15.28 -5.40
N GLY A 217 -23.96 -14.89 -5.79
CA GLY A 217 -23.68 -13.63 -6.50
C GLY A 217 -23.66 -12.39 -5.61
N ARG A 218 -23.76 -12.55 -4.28
CA ARG A 218 -23.71 -11.41 -3.33
C ARG A 218 -22.30 -10.92 -3.01
N SER A 219 -21.29 -11.71 -3.37
CA SER A 219 -19.89 -11.39 -3.18
C SER A 219 -19.08 -12.06 -4.28
N ASP A 220 -18.23 -11.29 -4.95
CA ASP A 220 -17.25 -11.79 -5.92
C ASP A 220 -15.85 -11.95 -5.28
N GLY A 221 -15.77 -11.88 -3.94
CA GLY A 221 -14.51 -11.72 -3.22
C GLY A 221 -13.97 -10.30 -3.33
N ALA A 222 -13.04 -9.96 -2.44
CA ALA A 222 -12.34 -8.70 -2.48
C ALA A 222 -11.32 -8.70 -3.63
N ARG A 223 -11.32 -7.63 -4.40
CA ARG A 223 -10.27 -7.34 -5.36
C ARG A 223 -9.34 -6.34 -4.71
N VAL A 224 -8.14 -6.77 -4.37
CA VAL A 224 -7.09 -5.84 -3.96
C VAL A 224 -6.87 -4.87 -5.11
N SER A 225 -6.98 -3.56 -4.85
CA SER A 225 -6.83 -2.54 -5.88
C SER A 225 -5.39 -2.55 -6.42
N GLN A 226 -5.15 -3.39 -7.42
CA GLN A 226 -3.95 -3.44 -8.24
C GLN A 226 -4.17 -2.74 -9.57
N ALA A 227 -5.26 -1.98 -9.74
CA ALA A 227 -5.47 -1.26 -10.99
C ALA A 227 -4.26 -0.36 -11.27
N PHE A 228 -3.76 0.32 -10.24
CA PHE A 228 -2.59 1.19 -10.36
C PHE A 228 -1.31 0.39 -10.69
N THR A 229 -1.00 -0.66 -9.92
CA THR A 229 0.22 -1.46 -10.16
C THR A 229 0.18 -2.25 -11.47
N ARG A 230 -1.00 -2.74 -11.90
CA ARG A 230 -1.18 -3.35 -13.24
C ARG A 230 -1.01 -2.32 -14.36
N SER A 231 -1.53 -1.11 -14.17
CA SER A 231 -1.35 -0.02 -15.15
C SER A 231 0.12 0.38 -15.25
N LEU A 232 0.86 0.42 -14.13
CA LEU A 232 2.30 0.61 -14.14
C LEU A 232 3.03 -0.53 -14.85
N ALA A 233 2.67 -1.79 -14.60
CA ALA A 233 3.30 -2.93 -15.28
C ALA A 233 3.05 -2.90 -16.81
N ARG A 234 1.85 -2.51 -17.24
CA ARG A 234 1.54 -2.31 -18.67
C ARG A 234 2.33 -1.15 -19.26
N LEU A 235 2.44 -0.02 -18.54
CA LEU A 235 3.28 1.11 -18.96
C LEU A 235 4.75 0.69 -19.05
N GLN A 236 5.25 -0.14 -18.14
CA GLN A 236 6.63 -0.65 -18.17
C GLN A 236 6.89 -1.54 -19.39
N ALA A 237 5.93 -2.38 -19.77
CA ALA A 237 6.03 -3.17 -20.98
C ALA A 237 6.14 -2.28 -22.23
N LEU A 238 5.34 -1.21 -22.30
CA LEU A 238 5.40 -0.22 -23.37
C LEU A 238 6.73 0.54 -23.36
N ALA A 239 7.22 0.96 -22.19
CA ALA A 239 8.53 1.60 -22.03
C ALA A 239 9.67 0.68 -22.52
N ASN A 240 9.60 -0.62 -22.23
CA ASN A 240 10.59 -1.59 -22.70
C ASN A 240 10.54 -1.75 -24.23
N SER A 241 9.34 -1.82 -24.83
CA SER A 241 9.18 -1.87 -26.28
C SER A 241 9.69 -0.60 -26.96
N TRP A 242 9.36 0.57 -26.41
CA TRP A 242 9.84 1.86 -26.90
C TRP A 242 11.36 1.96 -26.82
N SER A 243 11.92 1.61 -25.65
CA SER A 243 13.37 1.56 -25.42
C SER A 243 14.08 0.69 -26.45
N ALA A 244 13.54 -0.49 -26.78
CA ALA A 244 14.13 -1.36 -27.80
C ALA A 244 14.17 -0.73 -29.21
N SER A 245 13.28 0.23 -29.49
CA SER A 245 13.20 0.92 -30.78
C SER A 245 13.99 2.24 -30.85
N THR A 246 14.18 2.92 -29.70
CA THR A 246 14.77 4.27 -29.65
C THR A 246 16.10 4.35 -28.91
N GLY A 247 16.43 3.34 -28.09
CA GLY A 247 17.60 3.35 -27.21
C GLY A 247 17.43 4.18 -25.93
N GLN A 248 16.24 4.73 -25.66
CA GLN A 248 15.97 5.46 -24.42
C GLN A 248 15.94 4.53 -23.20
N ASP A 249 16.29 5.04 -22.02
CA ASP A 249 16.22 4.27 -20.76
C ASP A 249 14.76 3.98 -20.38
N PRO A 250 14.34 2.71 -20.29
CA PRO A 250 12.97 2.36 -19.93
C PRO A 250 12.59 2.82 -18.51
N SER A 251 13.56 3.03 -17.62
CA SER A 251 13.32 3.58 -16.29
C SER A 251 12.95 5.06 -16.34
N ALA A 252 13.59 5.83 -17.23
CA ALA A 252 13.28 7.25 -17.41
C ALA A 252 11.90 7.44 -18.02
N LEU A 253 11.57 6.65 -19.06
CA LEU A 253 10.27 6.63 -19.74
C LEU A 253 9.09 6.47 -18.77
N MET A 254 9.24 5.62 -17.74
CA MET A 254 8.20 5.38 -16.74
C MET A 254 7.77 6.64 -15.98
N SER A 255 8.64 7.65 -15.87
CA SER A 255 8.30 8.92 -15.20
C SER A 255 7.54 9.90 -16.10
N TYR A 256 7.69 9.81 -17.44
CA TYR A 256 7.24 10.84 -18.37
C TYR A 256 5.73 11.12 -18.31
N PRO A 257 4.83 10.11 -18.30
CA PRO A 257 3.40 10.36 -18.20
C PRO A 257 3.01 11.20 -16.99
N PHE A 258 3.68 10.98 -15.85
CA PHE A 258 3.40 11.63 -14.57
C PHE A 258 3.95 13.06 -14.50
N ARG A 259 4.96 13.36 -15.33
CA ARG A 259 5.65 14.63 -15.37
C ARG A 259 5.09 15.60 -16.42
N GLN A 260 4.53 15.09 -17.52
CA GLN A 260 3.96 15.88 -18.60
C GLN A 260 2.98 16.95 -18.07
N GLY A 261 3.23 18.21 -18.42
CA GLY A 261 2.43 19.37 -18.02
C GLY A 261 2.53 19.79 -16.55
N ARG A 262 3.43 19.19 -15.74
CA ARG A 262 3.54 19.44 -14.29
C ARG A 262 4.97 19.58 -13.78
N TYR A 263 5.81 18.61 -14.12
CA TYR A 263 7.21 18.48 -13.66
C TYR A 263 8.15 18.52 -14.87
N GLU A 264 8.01 19.59 -15.64
CA GLU A 264 8.70 19.84 -16.91
C GLU A 264 9.30 21.27 -16.97
N GLY A 265 9.89 21.64 -18.11
CA GLY A 265 10.62 22.90 -18.25
C GLY A 265 12.09 22.80 -17.83
N LEU A 266 12.82 23.92 -17.88
CA LEU A 266 14.28 23.93 -17.74
C LEU A 266 14.76 23.37 -16.39
N ASN A 267 14.10 23.74 -15.29
CA ASN A 267 14.48 23.28 -13.94
C ASN A 267 14.30 21.77 -13.80
N TRP A 268 13.14 21.24 -14.18
CA TRP A 268 12.90 19.79 -14.14
C TRP A 268 13.65 19.02 -15.21
N GLY A 269 13.96 19.65 -16.34
CA GLY A 269 14.85 19.10 -17.36
C GLY A 269 16.25 18.86 -16.84
N LEU A 270 16.75 19.74 -15.97
CA LEU A 270 18.02 19.54 -15.25
C LEU A 270 17.90 18.42 -14.22
N LEU A 271 16.82 18.36 -13.44
CA LEU A 271 16.69 17.41 -12.32
C LEU A 271 16.38 15.99 -12.78
N ALA A 272 15.48 15.81 -13.74
CA ALA A 272 14.90 14.52 -14.11
C ALA A 272 14.96 14.23 -15.62
N GLY A 273 15.65 15.07 -16.40
CA GLY A 273 15.68 14.99 -17.86
C GLY A 273 14.41 15.54 -18.52
N PRO A 274 14.44 15.85 -19.83
CA PRO A 274 13.27 16.29 -20.57
C PRO A 274 12.23 15.17 -20.71
N VAL A 275 10.95 15.54 -20.77
CA VAL A 275 9.85 14.62 -21.08
C VAL A 275 9.80 14.40 -22.59
N ASP A 276 9.73 13.14 -23.02
CA ASP A 276 9.46 12.79 -24.43
C ASP A 276 7.95 12.59 -24.62
N ASP A 277 7.29 13.62 -25.16
CA ASP A 277 5.84 13.59 -25.41
C ASP A 277 5.45 12.50 -26.41
N SER A 278 6.33 12.12 -27.34
CA SER A 278 6.00 11.10 -28.34
C SER A 278 5.81 9.72 -27.72
N PHE A 279 6.60 9.37 -26.69
CA PHE A 279 6.38 8.16 -25.91
C PHE A 279 5.06 8.25 -25.11
N VAL A 280 4.80 9.39 -24.47
CA VAL A 280 3.60 9.56 -23.64
C VAL A 280 2.33 9.42 -24.49
N ASP A 281 2.32 10.03 -25.68
CA ASP A 281 1.20 9.96 -26.62
C ASP A 281 1.00 8.55 -27.18
N ASP A 282 2.08 7.86 -27.57
CA ASP A 282 2.02 6.47 -28.03
C ASP A 282 1.51 5.53 -26.91
N ALA A 283 2.07 5.64 -25.70
CA ALA A 283 1.64 4.83 -24.58
C ALA A 283 0.16 5.07 -24.23
N ARG A 284 -0.29 6.33 -24.26
CA ARG A 284 -1.70 6.69 -24.04
C ARG A 284 -2.60 6.12 -25.13
N ALA A 285 -2.18 6.16 -26.39
CA ALA A 285 -2.92 5.57 -27.52
C ALA A 285 -3.04 4.04 -27.43
N GLN A 286 -2.10 3.37 -26.75
CA GLN A 286 -2.14 1.93 -26.51
C GLN A 286 -2.87 1.53 -25.22
N MET A 287 -3.20 2.48 -24.34
CA MET A 287 -3.87 2.26 -23.04
C MET A 287 -5.24 2.96 -23.00
N VAL A 288 -6.07 2.70 -24.00
CA VAL A 288 -7.39 3.37 -24.20
C VAL A 288 -8.51 2.82 -23.33
N GLU A 289 -8.34 1.62 -22.78
CA GLU A 289 -9.38 0.99 -21.95
C GLU A 289 -9.64 1.83 -20.68
N PRO A 290 -10.90 2.06 -20.28
CA PRO A 290 -11.22 2.80 -19.07
C PRO A 290 -10.48 2.25 -17.84
N GLY A 291 -9.78 3.13 -17.12
CA GLY A 291 -9.00 2.74 -15.94
C GLY A 291 -7.72 1.95 -16.23
N SER A 292 -7.24 1.91 -17.48
CA SER A 292 -5.92 1.37 -17.82
C SER A 292 -4.80 2.41 -17.77
N TRP A 293 -5.12 3.69 -17.91
CA TRP A 293 -4.13 4.76 -17.77
C TRP A 293 -3.82 5.04 -16.30
N PRO A 294 -2.55 4.98 -15.85
CA PRO A 294 -2.22 5.02 -14.42
C PRO A 294 -2.61 6.33 -13.73
N LEU A 295 -2.60 7.46 -14.44
CA LEU A 295 -3.03 8.77 -13.89
C LEU A 295 -4.56 8.90 -13.74
N ALA A 296 -5.34 8.01 -14.36
CA ALA A 296 -6.79 7.96 -14.15
C ALA A 296 -7.16 7.19 -12.87
N LEU A 297 -6.18 6.58 -12.21
CA LEU A 297 -6.37 5.72 -11.06
C LEU A 297 -5.95 6.41 -9.77
N ARG A 298 -6.64 6.08 -8.68
CA ARG A 298 -6.26 6.50 -7.34
C ARG A 298 -5.60 5.32 -6.63
N TYR A 299 -4.48 5.60 -5.98
CA TYR A 299 -3.91 4.73 -4.96
C TYR A 299 -4.21 5.37 -3.61
N ASP A 300 -4.90 4.63 -2.75
CA ASP A 300 -5.22 5.08 -1.40
C ASP A 300 -4.00 4.84 -0.50
N ASP A 301 -3.34 5.92 -0.05
CA ASP A 301 -2.21 5.81 0.88
C ASP A 301 -2.71 5.38 2.26
N PRO A 302 -2.09 4.36 2.90
CA PRO A 302 -2.42 3.97 4.28
C PRO A 302 -2.27 5.11 5.30
N GLY A 303 -1.62 6.22 4.94
CA GLY A 303 -1.55 7.47 5.70
C GLY A 303 -2.78 8.37 5.60
N GLY A 304 -3.86 7.93 4.96
CA GLY A 304 -5.17 8.59 4.97
C GLY A 304 -5.33 9.73 3.96
N SER A 305 -4.48 9.83 2.94
CA SER A 305 -4.67 10.79 1.84
C SER A 305 -5.55 10.19 0.75
N LYS A 306 -6.59 10.93 0.33
CA LYS A 306 -7.50 10.58 -0.78
C LYS A 306 -7.08 11.18 -2.14
N ALA A 307 -5.93 11.84 -2.20
CA ALA A 307 -5.40 12.50 -3.40
C ALA A 307 -4.55 11.55 -4.28
N ALA A 308 -4.25 11.97 -5.51
CA ALA A 308 -3.50 11.14 -6.46
C ALA A 308 -2.06 10.95 -5.98
N TYR A 309 -1.73 9.74 -5.51
CA TYR A 309 -0.47 9.38 -4.86
C TYR A 309 0.74 9.21 -5.79
N SER A 310 0.58 9.35 -7.11
CA SER A 310 1.62 8.93 -8.06
C SER A 310 2.41 10.04 -8.76
N PRO A 311 1.90 11.27 -8.98
CA PRO A 311 2.66 12.26 -9.75
C PRO A 311 3.99 12.69 -9.09
N HIS A 312 3.97 13.04 -7.80
CA HIS A 312 5.17 13.48 -7.08
C HIS A 312 6.15 12.31 -6.95
N LEU A 313 5.67 11.11 -6.57
CA LEU A 313 6.49 9.90 -6.44
C LEU A 313 7.27 9.62 -7.73
N MET A 314 6.59 9.67 -8.88
CA MET A 314 7.20 9.37 -10.17
C MET A 314 8.10 10.50 -10.68
N ALA A 315 7.87 11.75 -10.26
CA ALA A 315 8.78 12.86 -10.51
C ALA A 315 10.09 12.69 -9.72
N THR A 316 10.00 12.41 -8.41
CA THR A 316 11.15 12.12 -7.55
C THR A 316 11.92 10.90 -8.06
N LEU A 317 11.23 9.82 -8.42
CA LEU A 317 11.87 8.63 -9.00
C LEU A 317 12.56 8.97 -10.33
N GLY A 318 11.95 9.79 -11.18
CA GLY A 318 12.56 10.28 -12.42
C GLY A 318 13.87 11.04 -12.17
N ALA A 319 13.92 11.89 -11.15
CA ALA A 319 15.15 12.57 -10.74
C ALA A 319 16.23 11.58 -10.25
N LEU A 320 15.84 10.58 -9.45
CA LEU A 320 16.76 9.53 -8.98
C LEU A 320 17.25 8.58 -10.09
N VAL A 321 16.48 8.42 -11.16
CA VAL A 321 16.90 7.71 -12.37
C VAL A 321 17.90 8.56 -13.15
N HIS A 322 17.58 9.84 -13.37
CA HIS A 322 18.39 10.74 -14.18
C HIS A 322 19.74 11.12 -13.53
N GLN A 323 19.72 11.48 -12.25
CA GLN A 323 20.92 11.86 -11.49
C GLN A 323 21.68 10.66 -10.93
N GLY A 324 20.99 9.51 -10.82
CA GLY A 324 21.43 8.39 -9.99
C GLY A 324 21.10 8.59 -8.51
N MET A 325 21.17 7.49 -7.74
CA MET A 325 21.03 7.55 -6.29
C MET A 325 22.21 8.32 -5.67
N PRO A 326 21.99 9.17 -4.66
CA PRO A 326 23.07 9.79 -3.90
C PRO A 326 24.10 8.73 -3.44
N PRO A 327 25.38 8.88 -3.79
CA PRO A 327 26.36 7.79 -3.65
C PRO A 327 26.83 7.59 -2.20
N LEU A 328 26.66 8.58 -1.33
CA LEU A 328 27.11 8.54 0.05
C LEU A 328 26.01 8.97 1.03
N PRO A 329 25.88 8.28 2.19
CA PRO A 329 25.01 8.72 3.27
C PRO A 329 25.32 10.16 3.70
N GLY A 330 24.30 11.01 3.72
CA GLY A 330 24.37 12.39 4.22
C GLY A 330 25.01 13.43 3.29
N VAL A 331 25.59 13.04 2.15
CA VAL A 331 25.98 13.99 1.09
C VAL A 331 24.77 14.24 0.21
N VAL A 332 24.26 15.47 0.19
CA VAL A 332 23.12 15.87 -0.64
C VAL A 332 23.54 16.11 -2.08
N THR A 333 22.69 15.71 -3.04
CA THR A 333 22.95 15.89 -4.48
C THR A 333 21.72 16.45 -5.18
N LEU A 334 21.82 16.77 -6.49
CA LEU A 334 20.66 17.19 -7.30
C LEU A 334 19.54 16.14 -7.33
N ALA A 335 19.86 14.87 -7.07
CA ALA A 335 18.86 13.82 -6.97
C ALA A 335 17.90 14.03 -5.79
N ASP A 336 18.40 14.56 -4.67
CA ASP A 336 17.57 14.91 -3.50
C ASP A 336 16.66 16.11 -3.78
N VAL A 337 17.13 17.06 -4.60
CA VAL A 337 16.37 18.27 -4.98
C VAL A 337 15.11 17.91 -5.76
N GLY A 338 15.14 16.82 -6.53
CA GLY A 338 13.97 16.31 -7.24
C GLY A 338 12.88 15.69 -6.36
N GLY A 339 13.08 15.65 -5.03
CA GLY A 339 12.09 15.23 -4.04
C GLY A 339 12.23 16.01 -2.74
N TRP A 340 12.49 15.31 -1.63
CA TRP A 340 12.40 15.86 -0.26
C TRP A 340 13.16 17.17 -0.03
N LEU A 341 14.30 17.38 -0.71
CA LEU A 341 15.09 18.58 -0.52
C LEU A 341 14.50 19.80 -1.24
N GLY A 342 13.91 19.60 -2.43
CA GLY A 342 13.24 20.67 -3.16
C GLY A 342 12.00 21.17 -2.40
N ASP A 343 11.24 20.24 -1.84
CA ASP A 343 10.08 20.58 -1.00
C ASP A 343 10.49 21.24 0.31
N LEU A 344 11.58 20.78 0.95
CA LEU A 344 12.14 21.44 2.13
C LEU A 344 12.55 22.90 1.85
N TRP A 345 13.18 23.16 0.69
CA TRP A 345 13.56 24.52 0.30
C TRP A 345 12.34 25.39 -0.02
N THR A 346 11.33 24.84 -0.70
CA THR A 346 10.07 25.56 -0.94
C THR A 346 9.37 25.90 0.39
N ALA A 347 9.24 24.93 1.30
CA ALA A 347 8.68 25.14 2.63
C ALA A 347 9.50 26.14 3.46
N THR A 348 10.82 26.20 3.26
CA THR A 348 11.68 27.21 3.89
C THR A 348 11.34 28.63 3.42
N GLY A 349 11.02 28.81 2.13
CA GLY A 349 10.50 30.07 1.60
C GLY A 349 9.18 30.47 2.26
N GLU A 350 8.27 29.52 2.44
CA GLU A 350 7.00 29.77 3.12
C GLU A 350 7.20 30.16 4.59
N TYR A 351 8.13 29.49 5.29
CA TYR A 351 8.53 29.87 6.64
C TYR A 351 9.02 31.31 6.67
N LEU A 352 9.90 31.71 5.74
CA LEU A 352 10.41 33.08 5.70
C LEU A 352 9.27 34.08 5.56
N ARG A 353 8.39 33.91 4.57
CA ARG A 353 7.23 34.78 4.37
C ARG A 353 6.38 34.87 5.65
N GLN A 354 5.97 33.73 6.19
CA GLN A 354 5.11 33.68 7.38
C GLN A 354 5.80 34.25 8.63
N SER A 355 7.10 34.01 8.79
CA SER A 355 7.88 34.50 9.93
C SER A 355 7.98 36.02 9.92
N ARG A 356 8.20 36.61 8.74
CA ARG A 356 8.30 38.06 8.56
C ARG A 356 6.94 38.75 8.64
N GLU A 357 5.87 38.15 8.10
CA GLU A 357 4.52 38.70 8.15
C GLU A 357 3.87 38.59 9.54
N ASN A 358 4.04 37.46 10.22
CA ASN A 358 3.38 37.18 11.50
C ASN A 358 4.26 37.50 12.71
N GLY A 359 5.49 37.98 12.49
CA GLY A 359 6.42 38.35 13.56
C GLY A 359 6.91 37.18 14.41
N LEU A 360 7.14 36.01 13.79
CA LEU A 360 7.75 34.87 14.50
C LEU A 360 9.18 35.23 14.93
N PRO A 361 9.65 34.77 16.10
CA PRO A 361 11.04 34.97 16.50
C PRO A 361 12.00 34.36 15.48
N GLN A 362 13.01 35.13 15.04
CA GLN A 362 14.04 34.68 14.09
C GLN A 362 15.11 33.86 14.81
N THR A 363 14.70 32.72 15.37
CA THR A 363 15.55 31.87 16.22
C THR A 363 15.50 30.43 15.73
N TYR A 364 16.54 29.67 16.07
CA TYR A 364 16.59 28.23 15.83
C TYR A 364 15.32 27.52 16.33
N GLN A 365 14.90 27.80 17.56
CA GLN A 365 13.78 27.08 18.19
C GLN A 365 12.45 27.37 17.48
N ALA A 366 12.17 28.63 17.14
CA ALA A 366 10.95 29.00 16.45
C ALA A 366 10.87 28.37 15.04
N ALA A 367 12.00 28.32 14.33
CA ALA A 367 12.09 27.70 13.02
C ALA A 367 11.93 26.17 13.10
N TYR A 368 12.54 25.54 14.11
CA TYR A 368 12.36 24.12 14.41
C TYR A 368 10.90 23.79 14.72
N ASP A 369 10.26 24.53 15.63
CA ASP A 369 8.87 24.30 16.03
C ASP A 369 7.93 24.51 14.84
N TRP A 370 8.18 25.52 14.00
CA TRP A 370 7.42 25.73 12.78
C TRP A 370 7.53 24.53 11.83
N ALA A 371 8.74 24.07 11.54
CA ALA A 371 8.96 22.94 10.63
C ALA A 371 8.35 21.65 11.19
N PHE A 372 8.62 21.33 12.46
CA PHE A 372 8.14 20.13 13.13
C PHE A 372 6.60 20.05 13.19
N THR A 373 5.93 21.19 13.34
CA THR A 373 4.47 21.23 13.46
C THR A 373 3.75 21.33 12.11
N ARG A 374 4.41 21.76 11.03
CA ARG A 374 3.74 22.08 9.76
C ARG A 374 4.14 21.21 8.57
N ILE A 375 5.39 20.76 8.52
CA ILE A 375 5.85 19.85 7.46
C ILE A 375 5.28 18.45 7.69
N GLY A 376 4.86 17.79 6.60
CA GLY A 376 4.33 16.44 6.64
C GLY A 376 2.97 16.34 7.34
N GLN A 377 2.21 17.44 7.44
CA GLN A 377 0.86 17.45 7.99
C GLN A 377 -0.17 16.97 6.97
N ALA A 378 -1.32 16.46 7.44
CA ALA A 378 -2.37 15.98 6.54
C ALA A 378 -2.85 17.11 5.61
N PRO A 379 -3.09 16.84 4.32
CA PRO A 379 -3.73 17.81 3.43
C PRO A 379 -5.08 18.27 4.02
N GLY A 380 -5.34 19.58 4.05
CA GLY A 380 -6.59 20.14 4.59
C GLY A 380 -6.66 20.22 6.13
N SER A 381 -5.51 20.08 6.82
CA SER A 381 -5.35 20.54 8.21
C SER A 381 -5.78 22.02 8.33
N ALA A 382 -6.21 22.48 9.51
CA ALA A 382 -6.87 23.80 9.66
C ALA A 382 -6.10 24.94 8.93
N PRO A 383 -6.81 25.92 8.31
CA PRO A 383 -6.18 26.95 7.48
C PRO A 383 -4.96 27.57 8.17
N GLY A 384 -3.80 27.53 7.49
CA GLY A 384 -2.55 28.04 8.03
C GLY A 384 -1.75 27.06 8.92
N LEU A 385 -2.05 25.76 8.93
CA LEU A 385 -1.27 24.73 9.64
C LEU A 385 -0.39 23.82 8.76
N ALA A 386 -0.70 23.64 7.47
CA ALA A 386 0.11 22.81 6.58
C ALA A 386 1.06 23.68 5.75
N ALA A 387 2.34 23.28 5.67
CA ALA A 387 3.28 23.81 4.69
C ALA A 387 3.01 23.20 3.30
N SER A 388 3.59 23.77 2.24
CA SER A 388 3.60 23.16 0.89
C SER A 388 4.11 21.72 0.91
N PHE A 389 5.09 21.42 1.77
CA PHE A 389 5.58 20.07 1.98
C PHE A 389 4.66 19.27 2.91
N ASP A 390 3.53 18.83 2.35
CA ASP A 390 2.50 18.11 3.09
C ASP A 390 2.85 16.62 3.34
N ARG A 391 1.97 15.90 4.04
CA ARG A 391 2.19 14.48 4.34
C ARG A 391 2.24 13.62 3.09
N LEU A 392 1.44 13.95 2.09
CA LEU A 392 1.34 13.15 0.87
C LEU A 392 2.64 13.28 0.06
N ASP A 393 3.15 14.49 -0.12
CA ASP A 393 4.40 14.72 -0.84
C ASP A 393 5.59 14.10 -0.10
N LEU A 394 5.68 14.28 1.23
CA LEU A 394 6.68 13.59 2.05
C LEU A 394 6.61 12.07 1.88
N HIS A 395 5.40 11.48 1.88
CA HIS A 395 5.25 10.05 1.68
C HIS A 395 5.72 9.57 0.29
N GLN A 396 5.37 10.34 -0.75
CA GLN A 396 5.76 10.05 -2.13
C GLN A 396 7.28 10.14 -2.35
N ASP A 397 7.95 11.10 -1.72
CA ASP A 397 9.41 11.22 -1.73
C ASP A 397 10.09 10.02 -1.09
N LEU A 398 9.68 9.68 0.13
CA LEU A 398 10.21 8.54 0.89
C LEU A 398 10.05 7.25 0.08
N ASP A 399 8.87 7.04 -0.50
CA ASP A 399 8.56 5.86 -1.31
C ASP A 399 9.34 5.82 -2.62
N ALA A 400 9.62 6.96 -3.26
CA ALA A 400 10.47 7.02 -4.45
C ALA A 400 11.90 6.57 -4.15
N PHE A 401 12.50 7.03 -3.03
CA PHE A 401 13.81 6.55 -2.58
C PHE A 401 13.81 5.07 -2.22
N ASN A 402 12.75 4.58 -1.56
CA ASN A 402 12.60 3.18 -1.21
C ASN A 402 12.49 2.30 -2.47
N ALA A 403 11.65 2.70 -3.42
CA ALA A 403 11.46 2.02 -4.70
C ALA A 403 12.76 2.02 -5.52
N ARG A 404 13.39 3.19 -5.71
CA ARG A 404 14.65 3.27 -6.47
C ARG A 404 15.77 2.46 -5.82
N GLY A 405 15.88 2.51 -4.49
CA GLY A 405 16.84 1.68 -3.76
C GLY A 405 16.62 0.19 -4.05
N ARG A 406 15.37 -0.29 -3.97
CA ARG A 406 15.02 -1.68 -4.32
C ARG A 406 15.38 -2.01 -5.78
N GLN A 407 15.11 -1.09 -6.69
CA GLN A 407 15.41 -1.24 -8.10
C GLN A 407 16.92 -1.47 -8.31
N VAL A 408 17.76 -0.64 -7.69
CA VAL A 408 19.23 -0.74 -7.75
C VAL A 408 19.72 -2.03 -7.09
N ASP A 409 19.19 -2.39 -5.92
CA ASP A 409 19.62 -3.57 -5.16
C ASP A 409 19.35 -4.89 -5.91
N THR A 410 18.31 -4.92 -6.75
CA THR A 410 17.79 -6.18 -7.32
C THR A 410 17.77 -6.25 -8.84
N GLY A 411 17.98 -5.13 -9.52
CA GLY A 411 17.79 -5.06 -10.96
C GLY A 411 16.34 -5.25 -11.40
N SER A 412 15.37 -5.02 -10.51
CA SER A 412 13.95 -5.00 -10.87
C SER A 412 13.63 -3.82 -11.79
N ASP A 413 12.52 -3.91 -12.54
CA ASP A 413 11.99 -2.76 -13.28
C ASP A 413 11.31 -1.75 -12.35
N VAL A 414 11.01 -0.54 -12.87
CA VAL A 414 10.43 0.55 -12.07
C VAL A 414 9.04 0.17 -11.56
N ALA A 415 8.20 -0.45 -12.39
CA ALA A 415 6.84 -0.83 -12.00
C ALA A 415 6.85 -1.81 -10.81
N ALA A 416 7.70 -2.84 -10.86
CA ALA A 416 7.86 -3.82 -9.79
C ALA A 416 8.43 -3.18 -8.50
N ALA A 417 9.40 -2.27 -8.64
CA ALA A 417 9.99 -1.58 -7.51
C ALA A 417 9.00 -0.64 -6.80
N VAL A 418 8.21 0.12 -7.55
CA VAL A 418 7.14 0.97 -7.01
C VAL A 418 6.05 0.12 -6.37
N ALA A 419 5.58 -0.95 -7.04
CA ALA A 419 4.60 -1.86 -6.47
C ALA A 419 5.10 -2.46 -5.15
N TRP A 420 6.36 -2.87 -5.08
CA TRP A 420 6.98 -3.35 -3.84
C TRP A 420 6.96 -2.31 -2.75
N ALA A 421 7.38 -1.06 -3.01
CA ALA A 421 7.43 -0.02 -1.98
C ALA A 421 6.03 0.23 -1.40
N LEU A 422 5.03 0.45 -2.27
CA LEU A 422 3.65 0.71 -1.87
C LEU A 422 3.04 -0.45 -1.07
N GLN A 423 3.24 -1.69 -1.53
CA GLN A 423 2.77 -2.89 -0.84
C GLN A 423 3.47 -3.09 0.50
N THR A 424 4.77 -2.82 0.58
CA THR A 424 5.55 -3.06 1.80
C THR A 424 5.16 -2.10 2.92
N VAL A 425 4.78 -0.85 2.60
CA VAL A 425 4.19 0.06 3.60
C VAL A 425 2.86 -0.48 4.13
N ASN A 426 2.02 -1.04 3.25
CA ASN A 426 0.76 -1.66 3.69
C ASN A 426 1.01 -2.85 4.64
N VAL A 427 2.05 -3.66 4.36
CA VAL A 427 2.48 -4.81 5.17
C VAL A 427 3.02 -4.41 6.54
N ASN A 428 3.99 -3.51 6.56
CA ASN A 428 4.81 -3.23 7.74
C ASN A 428 4.34 -1.99 8.52
N GLY A 429 3.30 -1.31 8.03
CA GLY A 429 2.79 -0.07 8.58
C GLY A 429 3.62 1.16 8.18
N LEU A 430 3.07 2.35 8.49
CA LEU A 430 3.65 3.63 8.08
C LEU A 430 5.07 3.86 8.58
N ALA A 431 5.42 3.36 9.78
CA ALA A 431 6.76 3.55 10.34
C ALA A 431 7.86 2.92 9.47
N TRP A 432 7.57 1.83 8.77
CA TRP A 432 8.51 1.19 7.87
C TRP A 432 8.95 2.11 6.73
N ARG A 433 8.06 2.94 6.20
CA ARG A 433 8.37 3.91 5.12
C ARG A 433 9.53 4.81 5.51
N TYR A 434 9.41 5.42 6.69
CA TYR A 434 10.38 6.35 7.25
C TYR A 434 11.68 5.63 7.62
N GLU A 435 11.57 4.46 8.24
CA GLU A 435 12.72 3.64 8.61
C GLU A 435 13.54 3.19 7.39
N ALA A 436 12.87 2.67 6.37
CA ALA A 436 13.51 2.24 5.12
C ALA A 436 14.23 3.40 4.43
N PHE A 437 13.64 4.60 4.46
CA PHE A 437 14.29 5.80 3.93
C PHE A 437 15.55 6.17 4.73
N ILE A 438 15.49 6.16 6.07
CA ILE A 438 16.67 6.43 6.91
C ILE A 438 17.79 5.43 6.62
N VAL A 439 17.45 4.15 6.52
CA VAL A 439 18.40 3.07 6.20
C VAL A 439 19.05 3.33 4.85
N ARG A 440 18.25 3.55 3.81
CA ARG A 440 18.72 3.64 2.42
C ARG A 440 19.46 4.94 2.13
N ARG A 441 18.90 6.07 2.55
CA ARG A 441 19.44 7.39 2.21
C ARG A 441 20.55 7.84 3.16
N PHE A 442 20.46 7.46 4.43
CA PHE A 442 21.34 7.97 5.49
C PHE A 442 22.11 6.87 6.22
N GLY A 443 22.17 5.65 5.67
CA GLY A 443 22.98 4.56 6.21
C GLY A 443 22.56 4.16 7.63
N SER A 444 21.26 4.20 7.91
CA SER A 444 20.67 3.89 9.22
C SER A 444 21.05 4.86 10.34
N SER A 445 21.58 6.05 10.04
CA SER A 445 22.02 7.02 11.04
C SER A 445 21.11 8.26 11.07
N THR A 446 20.38 8.46 12.17
CA THR A 446 19.58 9.67 12.38
C THR A 446 20.45 10.92 12.57
N ILE A 447 21.69 10.76 13.06
CA ILE A 447 22.69 11.82 13.13
C ILE A 447 23.09 12.26 11.72
N THR A 448 23.38 11.30 10.83
CA THR A 448 23.74 11.57 9.44
C THR A 448 22.61 12.26 8.71
N MET A 449 21.36 11.81 8.92
CA MET A 449 20.16 12.46 8.39
C MET A 449 20.02 13.90 8.89
N SER A 450 20.12 14.13 10.21
CA SER A 450 19.95 15.46 10.79
C SER A 450 21.00 16.44 10.27
N ASN A 451 22.27 16.02 10.27
CA ASN A 451 23.36 16.81 9.69
C ASN A 451 23.11 17.13 8.22
N ALA A 452 22.68 16.16 7.41
CA ALA A 452 22.43 16.36 5.99
C ALA A 452 21.31 17.37 5.73
N MET A 453 20.17 17.23 6.41
CA MET A 453 19.01 18.13 6.24
C MET A 453 19.32 19.56 6.68
N SER A 454 20.12 19.70 7.74
CA SER A 454 20.61 21.00 8.23
C SER A 454 21.60 21.64 7.27
N MET A 455 22.63 20.88 6.87
CA MET A 455 23.68 21.35 5.95
C MET A 455 23.12 21.68 4.57
N ALA A 456 22.06 21.02 4.12
CA ALA A 456 21.43 21.31 2.84
C ALA A 456 20.87 22.76 2.78
N LEU A 457 20.56 23.36 3.92
CA LEU A 457 20.14 24.76 4.02
C LEU A 457 21.30 25.73 4.26
N THR A 458 22.51 25.26 4.59
CA THR A 458 23.66 26.11 4.92
C THR A 458 24.89 25.88 4.04
N LEU A 459 24.85 24.97 3.06
CA LEU A 459 26.00 24.64 2.22
C LEU A 459 26.52 25.86 1.43
N SER A 460 27.85 26.00 1.37
CA SER A 460 28.56 27.03 0.60
C SER A 460 28.80 26.58 -0.84
N PRO A 461 28.76 27.49 -1.84
CA PRO A 461 28.91 27.20 -3.27
C PRO A 461 30.37 26.96 -3.71
N ASP A 462 31.17 26.30 -2.88
CA ASP A 462 32.64 26.22 -3.04
C ASP A 462 33.08 25.16 -4.07
N THR A 463 32.16 24.31 -4.53
CA THR A 463 32.36 23.33 -5.60
C THR A 463 31.31 23.54 -6.69
N PRO A 464 31.53 23.09 -7.95
CA PRO A 464 30.52 23.19 -9.00
C PRO A 464 29.19 22.50 -8.67
N GLU A 465 29.23 21.35 -7.99
CA GLU A 465 28.04 20.66 -7.50
C GLU A 465 27.31 21.50 -6.43
N ASN A 466 28.05 22.04 -5.46
CA ASN A 466 27.49 22.92 -4.45
C ASN A 466 26.96 24.22 -5.05
N LEU A 467 27.52 24.70 -6.17
CA LEU A 467 27.03 25.87 -6.88
C LEU A 467 25.64 25.60 -7.49
N ALA A 468 25.45 24.44 -8.14
CA ALA A 468 24.15 24.05 -8.68
C ALA A 468 23.10 23.87 -7.57
N LEU A 469 23.48 23.20 -6.47
CA LEU A 469 22.64 23.07 -5.28
C LEU A 469 22.29 24.42 -4.67
N SER A 470 23.27 25.32 -4.55
CA SER A 470 23.04 26.67 -4.01
C SER A 470 22.13 27.50 -4.91
N ALA A 471 22.25 27.39 -6.23
CA ALA A 471 21.38 28.06 -7.19
C ALA A 471 19.94 27.55 -7.08
N ALA A 472 19.75 26.22 -7.05
CA ALA A 472 18.44 25.60 -6.86
C ALA A 472 17.80 26.00 -5.52
N ARG A 473 18.58 26.00 -4.43
CA ARG A 473 18.13 26.48 -3.11
C ARG A 473 17.63 27.91 -3.16
N MET A 474 18.41 28.80 -3.76
CA MET A 474 18.04 30.22 -3.85
C MET A 474 16.73 30.42 -4.62
N GLU A 475 16.54 29.72 -5.74
CA GLU A 475 15.30 29.87 -6.52
C GLU A 475 14.09 29.26 -5.80
N LEU A 476 14.20 28.04 -5.27
CA LEU A 476 13.06 27.36 -4.62
C LEU A 476 12.64 28.06 -3.31
N ILE A 477 13.59 28.57 -2.53
CA ILE A 477 13.27 29.40 -1.35
C ILE A 477 12.58 30.69 -1.79
N ARG A 478 13.06 31.33 -2.86
CA ARG A 478 12.45 32.56 -3.38
C ARG A 478 11.04 32.31 -3.91
N GLU A 479 10.80 31.20 -4.60
CA GLU A 479 9.47 30.80 -5.07
C GLU A 479 8.52 30.52 -3.92
N GLY A 480 8.95 29.73 -2.93
CA GLY A 480 8.16 29.44 -1.72
C GLY A 480 7.84 30.68 -0.88
N ALA A 481 8.66 31.72 -0.98
CA ALA A 481 8.45 33.01 -0.32
C ALA A 481 7.58 34.00 -1.14
N ASP A 482 6.88 33.54 -2.19
CA ASP A 482 6.16 34.39 -3.17
C ASP A 482 7.02 35.50 -3.78
N ARG A 483 8.34 35.30 -3.83
CA ARG A 483 9.36 36.23 -4.32
C ARG A 483 9.51 37.53 -3.51
N ASP A 484 8.85 37.64 -2.35
CA ASP A 484 8.97 38.77 -1.42
C ASP A 484 10.25 38.67 -0.55
N TYR A 485 10.70 37.44 -0.30
CA TYR A 485 11.93 37.16 0.46
C TYR A 485 12.83 36.18 -0.30
N SER A 486 14.06 36.07 0.17
CA SER A 486 15.11 35.28 -0.47
C SER A 486 15.96 34.52 0.56
N TYR A 487 16.84 33.65 0.07
CA TYR A 487 17.76 32.92 0.94
C TYR A 487 18.63 33.83 1.84
N SER A 488 19.01 35.02 1.37
CA SER A 488 19.80 35.95 2.19
C SER A 488 19.06 36.51 3.40
N ASP A 489 17.73 36.38 3.44
CA ASP A 489 16.90 36.80 4.56
C ASP A 489 16.82 35.72 5.66
N LEU A 490 17.31 34.50 5.40
CA LEU A 490 17.33 33.38 6.33
C LEU A 490 18.59 33.41 7.18
N THR A 491 18.45 33.44 8.50
CA THR A 491 19.60 33.28 9.40
C THR A 491 20.07 31.83 9.44
N GLU A 492 21.35 31.61 9.76
CA GLU A 492 21.88 30.25 9.92
C GLU A 492 21.14 29.46 11.02
N GLY A 493 20.74 30.15 12.10
CA GLY A 493 19.94 29.54 13.17
C GLY A 493 18.59 29.04 12.67
N GLU A 494 17.87 29.85 11.90
CA GLU A 494 16.60 29.45 11.29
C GLU A 494 16.79 28.28 10.31
N ALA A 495 17.79 28.35 9.44
CA ALA A 495 18.14 27.29 8.48
C ALA A 495 18.35 25.93 9.18
N ARG A 496 19.19 25.90 10.22
CA ARG A 496 19.43 24.68 11.00
C ARG A 496 18.16 24.19 11.70
N GLY A 497 17.36 25.11 12.25
CA GLY A 497 16.09 24.78 12.91
C GLY A 497 15.12 24.04 11.98
N ILE A 498 14.92 24.54 10.76
CA ILE A 498 14.04 23.92 9.77
C ILE A 498 14.54 22.52 9.38
N GLY A 499 15.83 22.39 9.07
CA GLY A 499 16.43 21.10 8.70
C GLY A 499 16.29 20.05 9.81
N HIS A 500 16.53 20.44 11.06
CA HIS A 500 16.35 19.55 12.22
C HIS A 500 14.87 19.27 12.52
N GLY A 501 13.96 20.19 12.21
CA GLY A 501 12.52 19.96 12.32
C GLY A 501 12.05 18.83 11.41
N LEU A 502 12.48 18.83 10.13
CA LEU A 502 12.20 17.73 9.21
C LEU A 502 12.84 16.41 9.67
N SER A 503 14.11 16.45 10.10
CA SER A 503 14.81 15.25 10.57
C SER A 503 14.11 14.62 11.79
N ALA A 504 13.57 15.44 12.69
CA ALA A 504 12.80 15.00 13.85
C ALA A 504 11.44 14.41 13.47
N ILE A 505 10.74 14.97 12.47
CA ILE A 505 9.51 14.37 11.93
C ILE A 505 9.80 12.97 11.40
N ILE A 506 10.84 12.81 10.57
CA ILE A 506 11.15 11.52 9.94
C ILE A 506 11.61 10.50 10.99
N ALA A 507 12.49 10.89 11.93
CA ALA A 507 12.95 10.02 13.00
C ALA A 507 11.81 9.56 13.91
N SER A 508 10.96 10.48 14.37
CA SER A 508 9.84 10.14 15.26
C SER A 508 8.84 9.20 14.61
N ARG A 509 8.52 9.40 13.32
CA ARG A 509 7.62 8.53 12.55
C ARG A 509 8.23 7.17 12.23
N ALA A 510 9.57 7.06 12.17
CA ALA A 510 10.28 5.79 12.10
C ALA A 510 10.34 5.04 13.45
N GLY A 511 9.86 5.63 14.54
CA GLY A 511 10.02 5.06 15.88
C GLY A 511 11.44 5.21 16.45
N ARG A 512 12.21 6.17 15.94
CA ARG A 512 13.58 6.49 16.40
C ARG A 512 13.61 7.79 17.19
N ASN A 513 14.62 7.93 18.03
CA ASN A 513 14.86 9.18 18.76
C ASN A 513 15.35 10.27 17.78
N PRO A 514 14.70 11.45 17.76
CA PRO A 514 15.21 12.62 17.05
C PRO A 514 16.58 13.05 17.59
N VAL A 515 17.43 13.58 16.71
CA VAL A 515 18.72 14.16 17.10
C VAL A 515 18.78 15.59 16.55
N PRO A 516 19.04 16.60 17.38
CA PRO A 516 19.21 17.99 16.94
C PRO A 516 20.57 18.23 16.29
#